data_AF-A0A2I2UFM4-F1
#
_entry.id   AF-A0A2I2UFM4-F1
#
_cell.length_a   1.000
_cell.length_b   1.000
_cell.length_c   1.000
_cell.angle_alpha   90.00
_cell.angle_beta   90.00
_cell.angle_gamma   90.00
#
_symmetry.space_group_name_H-M   'P 1'
#
loop_
_entity.id
_entity.type
_entity.pdbx_description
1 polymer ?
#
loop_
_entity_poly.entity_id
_entity_poly.type
_entity_poly.pdbx_seq_one_letter_code
_entity_poly.pdbx_strand_id
1 'polypeptide(L)'
;MRLAFRALGGAAGVAWRESFPLGGRDVARWFPGHMAKGLKKMQSSLKLVDCIIEVHDARIPLSGRNPLFQETLGLKPHVLVLNKMDLADLKEQQKIIQHLEGEGLKNVVFTNCLQDENVKQIIPTVTGLVGSSCRYHRGEVCERPLMFLLDTPGVLAPRIESVEMGLKLALCGTVLDHLVGEETLADYLLYTLNRHQLFGYVRHYGLGGACDDIASVLKQVAVRLGKTQKVKVLTGTGDVNVIQPNYPAAARDFLQTFRRGLLGPVMLDRDVLQRSPVAEP
;
A
#
# COMPACT_ATOMS: atom_id res chain seq x y z
N MET A 1 -14.98 -12.07 34.89
CA MET A 1 -15.69 -13.18 34.22
C MET A 1 -15.38 -13.09 32.72
N ARG A 2 -14.30 -13.76 32.27
CA ARG A 2 -13.87 -13.75 30.86
C ARG A 2 -14.61 -14.88 30.14
N LEU A 3 -15.45 -14.55 29.17
CA LEU A 3 -16.04 -15.54 28.27
C LEU A 3 -14.93 -16.07 27.36
N ALA A 4 -14.42 -17.26 27.71
CA ALA A 4 -13.60 -18.06 26.82
C ALA A 4 -14.45 -18.45 25.62
N PHE A 5 -14.01 -18.07 24.42
CA PHE A 5 -14.64 -18.50 23.17
C PHE A 5 -14.45 -20.01 23.05
N ARG A 6 -15.51 -20.76 23.33
CA ARG A 6 -15.59 -22.20 23.14
C ARG A 6 -15.43 -22.45 21.64
N ALA A 7 -14.38 -23.17 21.27
CA ALA A 7 -14.19 -23.69 19.92
C ALA A 7 -15.38 -24.59 19.59
N LEU A 8 -16.27 -24.12 18.71
CA LEU A 8 -17.35 -24.91 18.15
C LEU A 8 -16.85 -25.59 16.87
N GLY A 9 -16.69 -26.90 16.96
CA GLY A 9 -17.07 -27.89 15.94
C GLY A 9 -16.50 -27.76 14.52
N GLY A 10 -15.50 -28.60 14.23
CA GLY A 10 -15.29 -29.27 12.94
C GLY A 10 -15.53 -28.48 11.65
N ALA A 11 -14.54 -27.70 11.22
CA ALA A 11 -14.39 -27.32 9.82
C ALA A 11 -13.23 -28.13 9.24
N ALA A 12 -13.46 -28.81 8.11
CA ALA A 12 -12.40 -29.35 7.27
C ALA A 12 -11.29 -28.30 7.13
N GLY A 13 -10.04 -28.68 7.37
CA GLY A 13 -8.91 -27.74 7.40
C GLY A 13 -8.90 -26.89 6.12
N VAL A 14 -9.14 -25.59 6.27
CA VAL A 14 -9.06 -24.65 5.15
C VAL A 14 -7.60 -24.62 4.71
N ALA A 15 -7.31 -25.20 3.55
CA ALA A 15 -5.97 -25.16 2.96
C ALA A 15 -5.73 -23.74 2.44
N TRP A 16 -4.82 -23.01 3.08
CA TRP A 16 -4.40 -21.67 2.62
C TRP A 16 -3.43 -21.81 1.45
N ARG A 17 -3.58 -21.01 0.40
CA ARG A 17 -2.60 -20.99 -0.69
C ARG A 17 -1.27 -20.40 -0.19
N GLU A 18 -0.15 -20.99 -0.61
CA GLU A 18 1.20 -20.53 -0.24
C GLU A 18 1.73 -19.45 -1.20
N SER A 19 1.16 -19.37 -2.40
CA SER A 19 1.54 -18.40 -3.44
C SER A 19 0.32 -17.85 -4.16
N PHE A 20 0.48 -16.68 -4.76
CA PHE A 20 -0.56 -16.04 -5.54
C PHE A 20 -0.36 -16.30 -7.03
N PRO A 21 -1.30 -16.95 -7.74
CA PRO A 21 -1.14 -17.26 -9.15
C PRO A 21 -1.32 -15.99 -10.00
N LEU A 22 -0.20 -15.48 -10.52
CA LEU A 22 -0.19 -14.25 -11.32
C LEU A 22 -0.76 -14.45 -12.74
N GLY A 23 -0.91 -15.71 -13.17
CA GLY A 23 -1.60 -16.09 -14.41
C GLY A 23 -0.88 -15.65 -15.69
N GLY A 24 0.45 -15.50 -15.66
CA GLY A 24 1.25 -15.09 -16.82
C GLY A 24 0.95 -13.67 -17.32
N ARG A 25 0.32 -12.82 -16.50
CA ARG A 25 -0.04 -11.45 -16.88
C ARG A 25 1.21 -10.58 -16.94
N ASP A 26 1.39 -9.88 -18.07
CA ASP A 26 2.51 -8.99 -18.26
C ASP A 26 2.30 -7.69 -17.47
N VAL A 27 3.18 -7.49 -16.48
CA VAL A 27 3.26 -6.31 -15.62
C VAL A 27 3.37 -5.03 -16.45
N ALA A 28 4.07 -5.07 -17.59
CA ALA A 28 4.31 -3.91 -18.43
C ALA A 28 3.01 -3.26 -18.93
N ARG A 29 1.94 -4.04 -19.11
CA ARG A 29 0.65 -3.53 -19.57
C ARG A 29 -0.10 -2.75 -18.48
N TRP A 30 0.20 -2.99 -17.21
CA TRP A 30 -0.45 -2.32 -16.09
C TRP A 30 0.13 -0.94 -15.80
N PHE A 31 1.31 -0.59 -16.35
CA PHE A 31 2.04 0.62 -15.98
C PHE A 31 2.53 1.39 -17.22
N PRO A 32 1.82 2.45 -17.66
CA PRO A 32 2.13 3.16 -18.89
C PRO A 32 3.46 3.92 -18.81
N GLY A 33 4.25 3.89 -19.88
CA GLY A 33 5.59 4.46 -20.01
C GLY A 33 5.72 6.00 -20.01
N HIS A 34 4.69 6.77 -19.66
CA HIS A 34 4.76 8.25 -19.60
C HIS A 34 5.66 8.79 -18.46
N MET A 35 6.22 7.89 -17.66
CA MET A 35 6.98 8.12 -16.43
C MET A 35 8.32 8.84 -16.65
N ALA A 36 8.96 8.62 -17.81
CA ALA A 36 10.26 9.22 -18.13
C ALA A 36 10.22 10.76 -18.16
N LYS A 37 9.05 11.36 -18.48
CA LYS A 37 8.86 12.81 -18.48
C LYS A 37 8.80 13.38 -17.06
N GLY A 38 8.21 12.64 -16.13
CA GLY A 38 8.16 12.99 -14.70
C GLY A 38 9.56 13.04 -14.10
N LEU A 39 10.35 11.98 -14.27
CA LEU A 39 11.70 11.91 -13.72
C LEU A 39 12.61 13.06 -14.19
N LYS A 40 12.53 13.44 -15.48
CA LYS A 40 13.30 14.61 -15.99
C LYS A 40 12.87 15.92 -15.35
N LYS A 41 11.57 16.13 -15.12
CA LYS A 41 11.03 17.32 -14.41
C LYS A 41 11.42 17.33 -12.93
N MET A 42 11.51 16.15 -12.32
CA MET A 42 11.98 15.97 -10.94
C MET A 42 13.44 16.40 -10.82
N GLN A 43 14.31 15.87 -11.69
CA GLN A 43 15.74 16.16 -11.69
C GLN A 43 16.06 17.66 -11.85
N SER A 44 15.30 18.39 -12.67
CA SER A 44 15.48 19.85 -12.78
C SER A 44 15.06 20.57 -11.49
N SER A 45 13.97 20.13 -10.88
CA SER A 45 13.43 20.67 -9.62
C SER A 45 14.35 20.39 -8.44
N LEU A 46 15.04 19.25 -8.43
CA LEU A 46 16.00 18.89 -7.39
C LEU A 46 17.10 19.93 -7.24
N LYS A 47 17.48 20.67 -8.28
CA LYS A 47 18.51 21.72 -8.18
C LYS A 47 18.07 22.88 -7.28
N LEU A 48 16.76 23.14 -7.17
CA LEU A 48 16.19 24.27 -6.45
C LEU A 48 15.91 23.99 -4.97
N VAL A 49 15.93 22.73 -4.55
CA VAL A 49 15.57 22.34 -3.17
C VAL A 49 16.78 22.12 -2.28
N ASP A 50 16.61 22.36 -0.98
CA ASP A 50 17.63 22.14 0.05
C ASP A 50 17.46 20.84 0.82
N CYS A 51 16.24 20.34 0.92
CA CYS A 51 15.89 19.08 1.55
C CYS A 51 14.77 18.42 0.76
N ILE A 52 14.71 17.09 0.84
CA ILE A 52 13.74 16.27 0.13
C ILE A 52 12.90 15.54 1.17
N ILE A 53 11.58 15.74 1.09
CA ILE A 53 10.61 15.01 1.90
C ILE A 53 9.93 14.01 0.96
N GLU A 54 10.21 12.73 1.19
CA GLU A 54 9.61 11.62 0.46
C GLU A 54 8.40 11.13 1.26
N VAL A 55 7.20 11.16 0.69
CA VAL A 55 5.97 10.72 1.38
C VAL A 55 5.49 9.40 0.79
N HIS A 56 5.38 8.37 1.64
CA HIS A 56 4.90 7.04 1.27
C HIS A 56 3.77 6.57 2.19
N ASP A 57 3.06 5.53 1.75
CA ASP A 57 2.03 4.86 2.55
C ASP A 57 2.69 3.90 3.55
N ALA A 58 2.42 4.08 4.85
CA ALA A 58 3.01 3.32 5.94
C ALA A 58 2.69 1.82 5.90
N ARG A 59 1.72 1.39 5.10
CA ARG A 59 1.40 -0.04 4.90
C ARG A 59 2.38 -0.75 3.97
N ILE A 60 3.14 0.00 3.17
CA ILE A 60 4.13 -0.49 2.20
C ILE A 60 5.46 0.30 2.30
N PRO A 61 6.10 0.33 3.48
CA PRO A 61 7.29 1.16 3.73
C PRO A 61 8.50 0.77 2.87
N LEU A 62 8.56 -0.46 2.34
CA LEU A 62 9.64 -1.00 1.52
C LEU A 62 9.24 -1.05 0.05
N SER A 63 8.19 -1.81 -0.28
CA SER A 63 7.72 -2.02 -1.67
C SER A 63 7.13 -0.75 -2.29
N GLY A 64 6.81 0.27 -1.50
CA GLY A 64 6.30 1.54 -2.02
C GLY A 64 7.37 2.39 -2.71
N ARG A 65 8.64 2.17 -2.40
CA ARG A 65 9.75 3.06 -2.76
C ARG A 65 10.35 2.71 -4.12
N ASN A 66 11.02 3.68 -4.73
CA ASN A 66 11.78 3.48 -5.97
C ASN A 66 13.28 3.43 -5.64
N PRO A 67 13.98 2.30 -5.84
CA PRO A 67 15.41 2.17 -5.52
C PRO A 67 16.29 3.19 -6.25
N LEU A 68 15.96 3.51 -7.52
CA LEU A 68 16.69 4.50 -8.32
C LEU A 68 16.55 5.93 -7.77
N PHE A 69 15.57 6.16 -6.90
CA PHE A 69 15.43 7.46 -6.26
C PHE A 69 16.66 7.75 -5.39
N GLN A 70 17.21 6.76 -4.68
CA GLN A 70 18.39 6.95 -3.85
C GLN A 70 19.59 7.44 -4.66
N GLU A 71 19.81 6.89 -5.85
CA GLU A 71 20.87 7.33 -6.77
C GLU A 71 20.66 8.78 -7.25
N THR A 72 19.40 9.19 -7.39
CA THR A 72 19.02 10.52 -7.91
C THR A 72 19.05 11.61 -6.82
N LEU A 73 18.92 11.24 -5.54
CA LEU A 73 18.89 12.17 -4.40
C LEU A 73 20.22 12.92 -4.18
N GLY A 74 21.35 12.33 -4.61
CA GLY A 74 22.68 12.88 -4.34
C GLY A 74 22.96 13.02 -2.84
N LEU A 75 23.78 14.01 -2.45
CA LEU A 75 24.13 14.27 -1.04
C LEU A 75 23.09 15.12 -0.27
N LYS A 76 21.86 15.24 -0.78
CA LYS A 76 20.86 16.13 -0.17
C LYS A 76 20.25 15.51 1.07
N PRO A 77 20.00 16.29 2.15
CA PRO A 77 19.29 15.79 3.30
C PRO A 77 17.90 15.31 2.90
N HIS A 78 17.55 14.12 3.37
CA HIS A 78 16.36 13.39 2.98
C HIS A 78 15.59 12.92 4.22
N VAL A 79 14.27 13.08 4.18
CA VAL A 79 13.34 12.62 5.22
C VAL A 79 12.28 11.76 4.55
N LEU A 80 12.14 10.52 5.02
CA LEU A 80 11.06 9.63 4.62
C LEU A 80 9.88 9.78 5.60
N VAL A 81 8.74 10.20 5.08
CA VAL A 81 7.48 10.30 5.80
C VAL A 81 6.58 9.13 5.41
N LEU A 82 6.35 8.23 6.37
CA LEU A 82 5.43 7.10 6.24
C LEU A 82 4.06 7.51 6.77
N ASN A 83 3.22 8.04 5.86
CA ASN A 83 1.89 8.55 6.16
C ASN A 83 0.84 7.43 6.22
N LYS A 84 -0.32 7.71 6.83
CA LYS A 84 -1.41 6.74 7.12
C LYS A 84 -0.97 5.67 8.12
N MET A 85 -0.17 6.07 9.10
CA MET A 85 0.34 5.16 10.14
C MET A 85 -0.79 4.49 10.95
N ASP A 86 -1.97 5.11 11.01
CA ASP A 86 -3.20 4.59 11.62
C ASP A 86 -3.76 3.34 10.90
N LEU A 87 -3.45 3.18 9.61
CA LEU A 87 -3.90 2.05 8.79
C LEU A 87 -2.87 0.90 8.77
N ALA A 88 -1.67 1.12 9.28
CA ALA A 88 -0.56 0.18 9.24
C ALA A 88 -0.45 -0.63 10.54
N ASP A 89 -0.11 -1.92 10.47
CA ASP A 89 0.27 -2.68 11.68
C ASP A 89 1.72 -2.34 12.06
N LEU A 90 1.87 -1.53 13.11
CA LEU A 90 3.16 -1.00 13.57
C LEU A 90 3.83 -1.85 14.67
N LYS A 91 3.37 -3.08 14.95
CA LYS A 91 4.02 -3.96 15.96
C LYS A 91 5.50 -4.19 15.69
N GLU A 92 5.90 -4.24 14.42
CA GLU A 92 7.27 -4.45 13.98
C GLU A 92 7.94 -3.15 13.49
N GLN A 93 7.45 -1.98 13.92
CA GLN A 93 7.95 -0.66 13.51
C GLN A 93 9.47 -0.53 13.66
N GLN A 94 10.05 -1.03 14.75
CA GLN A 94 11.49 -0.95 14.95
C GLN A 94 12.28 -1.75 13.91
N LYS A 95 11.78 -2.90 13.46
CA LYS A 95 12.42 -3.70 12.40
C LYS A 95 12.37 -2.98 11.06
N ILE A 96 11.27 -2.30 10.77
CA ILE A 96 11.11 -1.48 9.56
C ILE A 96 12.15 -0.35 9.57
N ILE A 97 12.27 0.37 10.69
CA ILE A 97 13.27 1.43 10.85
C ILE A 97 14.68 0.88 10.66
N GLN A 98 15.03 -0.23 11.32
CA GLN A 98 16.35 -0.86 11.16
C GLN A 98 16.66 -1.28 9.72
N HIS A 99 15.67 -1.81 9.00
CA HIS A 99 15.83 -2.17 7.59
C HIS A 99 16.09 -0.93 6.73
N LEU A 100 15.29 0.13 6.91
CA LEU A 100 15.44 1.40 6.19
C LEU A 100 16.77 2.09 6.53
N GLU A 101 17.22 2.04 7.78
CA GLU A 101 18.53 2.53 8.21
C GLU A 101 19.68 1.79 7.51
N GLY A 102 19.53 0.47 7.31
CA GLY A 102 20.45 -0.35 6.52
C GLY A 102 20.54 0.09 5.05
N GLU A 103 19.46 0.61 4.48
CA GLU A 103 19.43 1.23 3.14
C GLU A 103 19.92 2.69 3.13
N GLY A 104 20.45 3.20 4.24
CA GLY A 104 20.98 4.56 4.36
C GLY A 104 19.93 5.62 4.75
N LEU A 105 18.69 5.24 5.05
CA LEU A 105 17.65 6.15 5.49
C LEU A 105 17.66 6.35 7.00
N LYS A 106 18.24 7.46 7.45
CA LYS A 106 18.35 7.76 8.88
C LYS A 106 17.15 8.53 9.44
N ASN A 107 16.39 9.20 8.59
CA ASN A 107 15.33 10.12 9.00
C ASN A 107 13.97 9.61 8.55
N VAL A 108 13.40 8.68 9.32
CA VAL A 108 12.08 8.08 9.04
C VAL A 108 11.06 8.59 10.05
N VAL A 109 9.93 9.09 9.57
CA VAL A 109 8.88 9.71 10.37
C VAL A 109 7.53 9.07 9.99
N PHE A 110 6.91 8.35 10.93
CA PHE A 110 5.55 7.84 10.76
C PHE A 110 4.55 8.94 11.10
N THR A 111 3.56 9.17 10.23
CA THR A 111 2.55 10.23 10.42
C THR A 111 1.13 9.76 10.13
N ASN A 112 0.19 10.45 10.74
CA ASN A 112 -1.20 10.50 10.29
C ASN A 112 -1.53 11.95 9.93
N CYS A 113 -1.40 12.29 8.65
CA CYS A 113 -1.68 13.65 8.19
C CYS A 113 -3.16 14.06 8.28
N LEU A 114 -4.09 13.12 8.47
CA LEU A 114 -5.51 13.47 8.65
C LEU A 114 -5.83 13.92 10.08
N GLN A 115 -5.04 13.46 11.06
CA GLN A 115 -5.21 13.80 12.47
C GLN A 115 -4.07 14.70 12.99
N ASP A 116 -3.22 15.22 12.10
CA ASP A 116 -2.01 15.98 12.42
C ASP A 116 -1.07 15.28 13.42
N GLU A 117 -1.11 13.95 13.47
CA GLU A 117 -0.28 13.14 14.35
C GLU A 117 1.14 13.05 13.77
N ASN A 118 2.14 13.38 14.59
CA ASN A 118 3.56 13.39 14.23
C ASN A 118 3.96 14.31 13.07
N VAL A 119 3.04 15.05 12.44
CA VAL A 119 3.35 15.97 11.33
C VAL A 119 4.24 17.13 11.80
N LYS A 120 4.00 17.64 13.01
CA LYS A 120 4.71 18.79 13.58
C LYS A 120 6.21 18.55 13.76
N GLN A 121 6.66 17.30 13.83
CA GLN A 121 8.08 16.96 13.98
C GLN A 121 8.87 17.03 12.66
N ILE A 122 8.18 17.04 11.51
CA ILE A 122 8.84 17.11 10.20
C ILE A 122 9.65 18.40 10.07
N ILE A 123 9.09 19.54 10.48
CA ILE A 123 9.72 20.85 10.35
C ILE A 123 11.00 20.97 11.18
N PRO A 124 11.02 20.60 12.49
CA PRO A 124 12.25 20.49 13.26
C PRO A 124 13.29 19.55 12.63
N THR A 125 12.88 18.36 12.19
CA THR A 125 13.79 17.38 11.58
C THR A 125 14.46 17.94 10.32
N VAL A 126 13.67 18.53 9.42
CA VAL A 126 14.19 19.16 8.19
C VAL A 126 15.12 20.32 8.53
N THR A 127 14.75 21.17 9.49
CA THR A 127 15.57 22.33 9.89
C THR A 127 16.92 21.89 10.45
N GLY A 128 16.92 20.86 11.30
CA GLY A 128 18.13 20.27 11.85
C GLY A 128 19.03 19.67 10.76
N LEU A 129 18.44 18.91 9.83
CA LEU A 129 19.20 18.29 8.74
C LEU A 129 19.82 19.32 7.81
N VAL A 130 19.05 20.33 7.40
CA VAL A 130 19.54 21.42 6.55
C VAL A 130 20.63 22.22 7.28
N GLY A 131 20.46 22.48 8.59
CA GLY A 131 21.45 23.17 9.41
C GLY A 131 22.77 22.39 9.53
N SER A 132 22.70 21.06 9.64
CA SER A 132 23.89 20.18 9.68
C SER A 132 24.54 19.93 8.32
N SER A 133 23.81 20.18 7.22
CA SER A 133 24.30 19.90 5.87
C SER A 133 25.30 20.97 5.41
N CYS A 134 26.53 20.55 5.08
CA CYS A 134 27.53 21.43 4.52
C CYS A 134 27.16 21.79 3.07
N ARG A 135 26.73 23.03 2.83
CA ARG A 135 26.54 23.57 1.48
C ARG A 135 27.33 24.86 1.34
N TYR A 136 28.09 24.98 0.24
CA TYR A 136 28.82 26.19 -0.11
C TYR A 136 27.86 27.41 -0.09
N HIS A 137 28.28 28.51 0.56
CA HIS A 137 27.60 29.81 0.68
C HIS A 137 26.46 29.99 1.71
N ARG A 138 26.27 29.11 2.70
CA ARG A 138 25.47 29.48 3.90
C ARG A 138 26.38 30.08 4.97
N GLY A 139 26.49 31.41 5.00
CA GLY A 139 27.27 32.15 6.01
C GLY A 139 26.50 32.48 7.30
N GLU A 140 25.17 32.31 7.32
CA GLU A 140 24.33 32.74 8.43
C GLU A 140 23.36 31.63 8.87
N VAL A 141 23.33 31.36 10.18
CA VAL A 141 22.35 30.49 10.83
C VAL A 141 21.04 31.27 10.96
N CYS A 142 19.99 30.84 10.27
CA CYS A 142 18.68 31.49 10.30
C CYS A 142 17.78 30.81 11.35
N GLU A 143 17.36 31.55 12.38
CA GLU A 143 16.45 31.04 13.43
C GLU A 143 15.04 30.70 12.92
N ARG A 144 14.62 31.28 11.78
CA ARG A 144 13.33 31.03 11.12
C ARG A 144 13.51 30.91 9.61
N PRO A 145 13.95 29.75 9.09
CA PRO A 145 14.18 29.60 7.66
C PRO A 145 12.86 29.75 6.88
N LEU A 146 12.88 30.54 5.81
CA LEU A 146 11.81 30.57 4.82
C LEU A 146 11.72 29.19 4.15
N MET A 147 10.58 28.53 4.31
CA MET A 147 10.33 27.20 3.72
C MET A 147 9.46 27.33 2.49
N PHE A 148 9.98 26.86 1.35
CA PHE A 148 9.22 26.74 0.11
C PHE A 148 8.96 25.26 -0.15
N LEU A 149 7.69 24.87 -0.22
CA LEU A 149 7.28 23.52 -0.56
C LEU A 149 7.04 23.43 -2.07
N LEU A 150 7.87 22.67 -2.76
CA LEU A 150 7.66 22.36 -4.17
C LEU A 150 6.92 21.04 -4.29
N ASP A 151 5.61 21.11 -4.47
CA ASP A 151 4.80 19.91 -4.69
C ASP A 151 4.89 19.48 -6.17
N THR A 152 5.21 18.20 -6.38
CA THR A 152 5.29 17.58 -7.69
C THR A 152 4.51 16.26 -7.66
N PRO A 153 3.17 16.31 -7.56
CA PRO A 153 2.37 15.09 -7.49
C PRO A 153 2.53 14.29 -8.79
N GLY A 154 2.68 12.97 -8.68
CA GLY A 154 2.77 12.06 -9.83
C GLY A 154 4.08 12.15 -10.64
N VAL A 155 5.14 12.69 -10.05
CA VAL A 155 6.42 12.91 -10.77
C VAL A 155 7.38 11.73 -10.70
N LEU A 156 7.31 10.93 -9.64
CA LEU A 156 8.03 9.67 -9.52
C LEU A 156 7.06 8.54 -9.79
N ALA A 157 7.30 7.78 -10.85
CA ALA A 157 6.65 6.50 -10.95
C ALA A 157 7.46 5.45 -10.17
N PRO A 158 6.79 4.53 -9.46
CA PRO A 158 7.47 3.40 -8.87
C PRO A 158 8.10 2.58 -10.00
N ARG A 159 9.38 2.22 -9.88
CA ARG A 159 9.95 1.17 -10.73
C ARG A 159 9.40 -0.14 -10.20
N ILE A 160 8.50 -0.75 -10.96
CA ILE A 160 7.84 -1.99 -10.54
C ILE A 160 8.70 -3.16 -10.98
N GLU A 161 9.47 -3.68 -10.04
CA GLU A 161 10.41 -4.78 -10.26
C GLU A 161 9.72 -6.14 -10.25
N SER A 162 8.57 -6.22 -9.58
CA SER A 162 7.79 -7.45 -9.48
C SER A 162 6.29 -7.18 -9.56
N VAL A 163 5.54 -8.19 -9.98
CA VAL A 163 4.07 -8.13 -10.02
C VAL A 163 3.49 -7.90 -8.62
N GLU A 164 4.12 -8.50 -7.60
CA GLU A 164 3.74 -8.35 -6.20
C GLU A 164 3.79 -6.89 -5.75
N MET A 165 4.87 -6.17 -6.10
CA MET A 165 5.00 -4.74 -5.82
C MET A 165 3.88 -3.92 -6.50
N GLY A 166 3.58 -4.22 -7.76
CA GLY A 166 2.49 -3.57 -8.50
C GLY A 166 1.12 -3.78 -7.85
N LEU A 167 0.85 -5.00 -7.37
CA LEU A 167 -0.39 -5.32 -6.65
C LEU A 167 -0.48 -4.56 -5.32
N LYS A 168 0.61 -4.47 -4.54
CA LYS A 168 0.66 -3.69 -3.30
C LYS A 168 0.42 -2.19 -3.52
N LEU A 169 1.05 -1.63 -4.56
CA LEU A 169 0.82 -0.24 -4.97
C LEU A 169 -0.64 0.00 -5.38
N ALA A 170 -1.24 -0.93 -6.13
CA ALA A 170 -2.64 -0.89 -6.47
C ALA A 170 -3.52 -0.96 -5.21
N LEU A 171 -3.26 -1.87 -4.26
CA LEU A 171 -4.02 -1.93 -2.99
C LEU A 171 -3.98 -0.60 -2.22
N CYS A 172 -2.84 0.07 -2.20
CA CYS A 172 -2.70 1.37 -1.54
C CYS A 172 -3.35 2.54 -2.31
N GLY A 173 -3.80 2.32 -3.55
CA GLY A 173 -4.44 3.33 -4.39
C GLY A 173 -3.45 4.21 -5.17
N THR A 174 -2.17 3.83 -5.20
CA THR A 174 -1.13 4.52 -6.00
C THR A 174 -1.27 4.19 -7.49
N VAL A 175 -1.87 3.05 -7.81
CA VAL A 175 -2.13 2.55 -9.16
C VAL A 175 -3.63 2.34 -9.32
N LEU A 176 -4.15 2.63 -10.52
CA LEU A 176 -5.56 2.50 -10.84
C LEU A 176 -6.02 1.03 -10.85
N ASP A 177 -7.08 0.74 -10.10
CA ASP A 177 -7.59 -0.62 -9.86
C ASP A 177 -7.94 -1.37 -11.14
N HIS A 178 -8.53 -0.68 -12.12
CA HIS A 178 -8.96 -1.28 -13.39
C HIS A 178 -7.79 -1.74 -14.28
N LEU A 179 -6.57 -1.26 -14.05
CA LEU A 179 -5.39 -1.73 -14.78
C LEU A 179 -5.07 -3.17 -14.41
N VAL A 180 -5.23 -3.51 -13.13
CA VAL A 180 -5.07 -4.88 -12.59
C VAL A 180 -6.35 -5.71 -12.75
N GLY A 181 -7.50 -5.05 -12.58
CA GLY A 181 -8.83 -5.66 -12.46
C GLY A 181 -9.24 -5.80 -10.99
N GLU A 182 -10.40 -5.25 -10.63
CA GLU A 182 -10.81 -5.13 -9.22
C GLU A 182 -10.97 -6.49 -8.53
N GLU A 183 -11.47 -7.51 -9.23
CA GLU A 183 -11.62 -8.87 -8.70
C GLU A 183 -10.27 -9.54 -8.44
N THR A 184 -9.30 -9.37 -9.36
CA THR A 184 -7.92 -9.88 -9.17
C THR A 184 -7.26 -9.20 -7.98
N LEU A 185 -7.43 -7.89 -7.86
CA LEU A 185 -6.85 -7.12 -6.75
C LEU A 185 -7.49 -7.49 -5.40
N ALA A 186 -8.81 -7.72 -5.39
CA ALA A 186 -9.53 -8.20 -4.22
C ALA A 186 -9.10 -9.61 -3.80
N ASP A 187 -8.83 -10.50 -4.77
CA ASP A 187 -8.28 -11.83 -4.50
C ASP A 187 -6.88 -11.76 -3.88
N TYR A 188 -6.02 -10.89 -4.42
CA TYR A 188 -4.69 -10.67 -3.85
C TYR A 188 -4.78 -10.13 -2.42
N LEU A 189 -5.70 -9.20 -2.15
CA LEU A 189 -5.97 -8.71 -0.80
C LEU A 189 -6.41 -9.84 0.14
N LEU A 190 -7.38 -10.67 -0.28
CA LEU A 190 -7.86 -11.81 0.50
C LEU A 190 -6.71 -12.77 0.83
N TYR A 191 -5.91 -13.12 -0.18
CA TYR A 191 -4.72 -13.93 -0.02
C TYR A 191 -3.76 -13.35 1.03
N THR A 192 -3.40 -12.06 0.93
CA THR A 192 -2.49 -11.41 1.88
C THR A 192 -3.07 -11.39 3.30
N LEU A 193 -4.36 -11.05 3.46
CA LEU A 193 -5.03 -11.04 4.75
C LEU A 193 -5.01 -12.43 5.40
N ASN A 194 -5.38 -13.48 4.64
CA ASN A 194 -5.39 -14.85 5.14
C ASN A 194 -4.00 -15.33 5.52
N ARG A 195 -2.99 -15.06 4.68
CA ARG A 195 -1.58 -15.41 4.97
C ARG A 195 -1.08 -14.75 6.25
N HIS A 196 -1.49 -13.51 6.51
CA HIS A 196 -1.12 -12.79 7.74
C HIS A 196 -2.04 -13.09 8.94
N GLN A 197 -3.00 -14.01 8.78
CA GLN A 197 -4.01 -14.39 9.78
C GLN A 197 -4.89 -13.20 10.23
N LEU A 198 -5.18 -12.29 9.30
CA LEU A 198 -5.97 -11.08 9.50
C LEU A 198 -7.41 -11.29 9.02
N PHE A 199 -8.26 -11.80 9.91
CA PHE A 199 -9.65 -12.16 9.58
C PHE A 199 -10.66 -11.03 9.87
N GLY A 200 -10.23 -9.77 9.88
CA GLY A 200 -11.11 -8.61 10.13
C GLY A 200 -12.28 -8.54 9.15
N TYR A 201 -12.06 -8.97 7.91
CA TYR A 201 -13.11 -9.02 6.88
C TYR A 201 -14.26 -9.97 7.20
N VAL A 202 -13.99 -11.10 7.86
CA VAL A 202 -15.01 -12.07 8.28
C VAL A 202 -15.98 -11.39 9.24
N ARG A 203 -15.45 -10.64 10.21
CA ARG A 203 -16.26 -9.89 11.19
C ARG A 203 -16.98 -8.73 10.53
N HIS A 204 -16.29 -7.95 9.69
CA HIS A 204 -16.84 -6.78 9.02
C HIS A 204 -18.05 -7.14 8.15
N TYR A 205 -17.93 -8.19 7.33
CA TYR A 205 -19.00 -8.66 6.45
C TYR A 205 -19.89 -9.74 7.08
N GLY A 206 -19.69 -10.10 8.35
CA GLY A 206 -20.47 -11.14 9.03
C GLY A 206 -20.49 -12.48 8.28
N LEU A 207 -19.33 -12.90 7.77
CA LEU A 207 -19.17 -14.17 7.05
C LEU A 207 -19.17 -15.34 8.03
N GLY A 208 -19.61 -16.52 7.59
CA GLY A 208 -19.64 -17.73 8.44
C GLY A 208 -18.25 -18.21 8.89
N GLY A 209 -17.19 -17.81 8.18
CA GLY A 209 -15.81 -18.14 8.50
C GLY A 209 -14.85 -17.51 7.49
N ALA A 210 -13.55 -17.66 7.75
CA ALA A 210 -12.52 -17.31 6.78
C ALA A 210 -12.47 -18.37 5.66
N CYS A 211 -12.28 -17.92 4.43
CA CYS A 211 -12.08 -18.81 3.28
C CYS A 211 -11.06 -18.22 2.31
N ASP A 212 -10.48 -19.09 1.48
CA ASP A 212 -9.48 -18.70 0.47
C ASP A 212 -10.02 -18.79 -0.96
N ASP A 213 -11.31 -18.49 -1.12
CA ASP A 213 -11.97 -18.38 -2.42
C ASP A 213 -12.63 -17.00 -2.55
N ILE A 214 -12.04 -16.15 -3.38
CA ILE A 214 -12.52 -14.78 -3.61
C ILE A 214 -13.94 -14.77 -4.18
N ALA A 215 -14.33 -15.72 -5.01
CA ALA A 215 -15.67 -15.74 -5.60
C ALA A 215 -16.74 -15.94 -4.52
N SER A 216 -16.49 -16.87 -3.59
CA SER A 216 -17.35 -17.08 -2.42
C SER A 216 -17.42 -15.86 -1.50
N VAL A 217 -16.29 -15.19 -1.25
CA VAL A 217 -16.27 -13.95 -0.44
C VAL A 217 -17.08 -12.85 -1.13
N LEU A 218 -16.78 -12.55 -2.39
CA LEU A 218 -17.45 -11.49 -3.15
C LEU A 218 -18.94 -11.77 -3.34
N LYS A 219 -19.35 -13.03 -3.49
CA LYS A 219 -20.77 -13.42 -3.52
C LYS A 219 -21.47 -13.02 -2.22
N GLN A 220 -20.90 -13.36 -1.07
CA GLN A 220 -21.48 -13.04 0.23
C GLN A 220 -21.48 -11.53 0.49
N VAL A 221 -20.39 -10.83 0.15
CA VAL A 221 -20.30 -9.36 0.23
C VAL A 221 -21.37 -8.71 -0.66
N ALA A 222 -21.52 -9.15 -1.91
CA ALA A 222 -22.50 -8.63 -2.84
C ALA A 222 -23.93 -8.78 -2.32
N VAL A 223 -24.29 -9.98 -1.83
CA VAL A 223 -25.61 -10.26 -1.25
C VAL A 223 -25.85 -9.39 -0.02
N ARG A 224 -24.88 -9.33 0.90
CA ARG A 224 -25.00 -8.57 2.15
C ARG A 224 -25.19 -7.07 1.91
N LEU A 225 -24.50 -6.51 0.92
CA LEU A 225 -24.56 -5.09 0.60
C LEU A 225 -25.66 -4.76 -0.43
N GLY A 226 -26.44 -5.74 -0.88
CA GLY A 226 -27.46 -5.56 -1.92
C GLY A 226 -26.88 -5.20 -3.30
N LYS A 227 -25.60 -5.46 -3.55
CA LYS A 227 -24.93 -5.18 -4.83
C LYS A 227 -25.29 -6.26 -5.85
N THR A 228 -26.40 -6.05 -6.53
CA THR A 228 -26.93 -6.95 -7.57
C THR A 228 -26.98 -6.26 -8.93
N GLN A 229 -27.01 -7.05 -9.99
CA GLN A 229 -27.16 -6.59 -11.37
C GLN A 229 -28.14 -7.47 -12.11
N LYS A 230 -28.91 -6.86 -13.02
CA LYS A 230 -29.80 -7.57 -13.94
C LYS A 230 -28.99 -7.96 -15.17
N VAL A 231 -28.97 -9.25 -15.48
CA VAL A 231 -28.30 -9.78 -16.68
C VAL A 231 -29.29 -10.62 -17.47
N LYS A 232 -29.26 -10.47 -18.79
CA LYS A 232 -30.02 -11.33 -19.69
C LYS A 232 -29.27 -12.64 -19.86
N VAL A 233 -29.90 -13.73 -19.48
CA VAL A 233 -29.36 -15.07 -19.66
C VAL A 233 -30.15 -15.73 -20.77
N LEU A 234 -29.43 -16.26 -21.76
CA LEU A 234 -30.01 -17.04 -22.83
C LEU A 234 -30.41 -18.41 -22.26
N THR A 235 -31.70 -18.67 -22.12
CA THR A 235 -32.20 -20.02 -21.85
C THR A 235 -32.65 -20.66 -23.15
N GLY A 236 -32.81 -21.99 -23.17
CA GLY A 236 -33.35 -22.71 -24.34
C GLY A 236 -34.76 -22.27 -24.78
N THR A 237 -35.39 -21.35 -24.05
CA THR A 237 -36.72 -20.77 -24.28
C THR A 237 -36.72 -19.26 -24.54
N GLY A 238 -35.55 -18.62 -24.64
CA GLY A 238 -35.40 -17.18 -24.91
C GLY A 238 -34.57 -16.42 -23.88
N ASP A 239 -34.53 -15.08 -24.00
CA ASP A 239 -33.82 -14.22 -23.05
C ASP A 239 -34.63 -14.01 -21.77
N VAL A 240 -34.09 -14.43 -20.63
CA VAL A 240 -34.67 -14.17 -19.31
C VAL A 240 -33.81 -13.18 -18.54
N ASN A 241 -34.44 -12.17 -17.93
CA ASN A 241 -33.77 -11.26 -17.02
C ASN A 241 -33.56 -11.95 -15.66
N VAL A 242 -32.31 -12.22 -15.30
CA VAL A 242 -31.93 -12.80 -14.01
C VAL A 242 -31.21 -11.75 -13.18
N ILE A 243 -31.52 -11.71 -11.88
CA ILE A 243 -30.79 -10.89 -10.91
C ILE A 243 -29.64 -11.74 -10.37
N GLN A 244 -28.41 -11.25 -10.53
CA GLN A 244 -27.22 -11.91 -10.02
C GLN A 244 -26.34 -10.96 -9.20
N PRO A 245 -25.48 -11.49 -8.30
CA PRO A 245 -24.47 -10.69 -7.61
C PRO A 245 -23.59 -9.88 -8.57
N ASN A 246 -23.30 -8.64 -8.22
CA ASN A 246 -22.36 -7.79 -8.95
C ASN A 246 -20.97 -7.90 -8.33
N TYR A 247 -20.17 -8.85 -8.82
CA TYR A 247 -18.82 -9.12 -8.31
C TYR A 247 -17.86 -7.92 -8.41
N PRO A 248 -17.78 -7.17 -9.54
CA PRO A 248 -16.95 -5.97 -9.61
C PRO A 248 -17.32 -4.91 -8.56
N ALA A 249 -18.62 -4.69 -8.31
CA ALA A 249 -19.07 -3.73 -7.31
C ALA A 249 -18.78 -4.18 -5.87
N ALA A 250 -18.82 -5.49 -5.61
CA ALA A 250 -18.40 -6.07 -4.34
C ALA A 250 -16.87 -6.00 -4.16
N ALA A 251 -16.09 -6.26 -5.21
CA ALA A 251 -14.63 -6.15 -5.18
C ALA A 251 -14.18 -4.73 -4.87
N ARG A 252 -14.78 -3.72 -5.51
CA ARG A 252 -14.53 -2.30 -5.17
C ARG A 252 -14.85 -1.99 -3.71
N ASP A 253 -15.93 -2.56 -3.18
CA ASP A 253 -16.28 -2.40 -1.76
C ASP A 253 -15.19 -2.94 -0.85
N PHE A 254 -14.75 -4.17 -1.15
CA PHE A 254 -13.76 -4.90 -0.38
C PHE A 254 -12.44 -4.11 -0.32
N LEU A 255 -12.01 -3.60 -1.47
CA LEU A 255 -10.82 -2.75 -1.61
C LEU A 255 -10.98 -1.41 -0.88
N GLN A 256 -12.14 -0.75 -0.98
CA GLN A 256 -12.40 0.51 -0.27
C GLN A 256 -12.43 0.31 1.24
N THR A 257 -13.01 -0.79 1.71
CA THR A 257 -13.09 -1.15 3.12
C THR A 257 -11.70 -1.37 3.71
N PHE A 258 -10.80 -2.02 2.96
CA PHE A 258 -9.38 -2.10 3.29
C PHE A 258 -8.71 -0.71 3.33
N ARG A 259 -8.89 0.11 2.28
CA ARG A 259 -8.26 1.44 2.19
C ARG A 259 -8.72 2.41 3.27
N ARG A 260 -9.91 2.20 3.82
CA ARG A 260 -10.47 2.97 4.95
C ARG A 260 -10.07 2.41 6.32
N GLY A 261 -9.31 1.32 6.38
CA GLY A 261 -8.89 0.69 7.64
C GLY A 261 -10.00 -0.09 8.36
N LEU A 262 -11.15 -0.31 7.72
CA LEU A 262 -12.29 -0.98 8.35
C LEU A 262 -12.09 -2.48 8.55
N LEU A 263 -11.06 -3.05 7.92
CA LEU A 263 -10.61 -4.43 8.12
C LEU A 263 -9.60 -4.56 9.28
N GLY A 264 -9.22 -3.44 9.91
CA GLY A 264 -8.13 -3.34 10.88
C GLY A 264 -6.82 -2.87 10.24
N PRO A 265 -5.77 -2.63 11.06
CA PRO A 265 -4.46 -2.24 10.59
C PRO A 265 -3.76 -3.39 9.85
N VAL A 266 -3.10 -3.09 8.73
CA VAL A 266 -2.46 -4.09 7.87
C VAL A 266 -1.09 -3.60 7.40
N MET A 267 -0.07 -4.47 7.46
CA MET A 267 1.26 -4.24 6.90
C MET A 267 1.50 -5.16 5.71
N LEU A 268 1.44 -4.64 4.48
CA LEU A 268 1.58 -5.44 3.26
C LEU A 268 3.02 -5.89 3.00
N ASP A 269 4.00 -5.22 3.61
CA ASP A 269 5.43 -5.56 3.50
C ASP A 269 5.93 -6.53 4.57
N ARG A 270 5.03 -7.11 5.36
CA ARG A 270 5.42 -8.08 6.39
C ARG A 270 6.24 -9.24 5.85
N ASP A 271 5.91 -9.72 4.66
CA ASP A 271 6.64 -10.81 4.01
C ASP A 271 8.02 -10.36 3.49
N VAL A 272 8.18 -9.07 3.15
CA VAL A 272 9.47 -8.50 2.75
C VAL A 272 10.39 -8.37 3.96
N LEU A 273 9.84 -7.94 5.10
CA LEU A 273 10.58 -7.87 6.38
C LEU A 273 11.07 -9.24 6.88
N GLN A 274 10.37 -10.31 6.52
CA GLN A 274 10.71 -11.68 6.92
C GLN A 274 11.71 -12.36 5.97
N ARG A 275 11.84 -11.86 4.73
CA ARG A 275 12.88 -12.31 3.81
C ARG A 275 14.19 -11.67 4.27
N SER A 276 15.12 -12.47 4.80
CA SER A 276 16.50 -12.02 5.01
C SER A 276 17.04 -11.42 3.71
N PRO A 277 17.89 -10.38 3.76
CA PRO A 277 18.61 -9.96 2.57
C PRO A 277 19.37 -11.19 2.08
N VAL A 278 18.96 -11.72 0.93
CA VAL A 278 19.76 -12.72 0.24
C VAL A 278 21.06 -11.99 -0.04
N ALA A 279 22.14 -12.36 0.64
CA ALA A 279 23.47 -12.02 0.18
C ALA A 279 23.54 -12.56 -1.24
N GLU A 280 23.43 -11.69 -2.24
CA GLU A 280 23.75 -12.10 -3.60
C GLU A 280 25.20 -12.59 -3.58
N PRO A 281 25.47 -13.78 -4.14
CA PRO A 281 26.82 -14.34 -4.22
C PRO A 281 27.76 -13.54 -5.11
#